data_AF-A0A357B7K7-F1
#
_entry.id   AF-A0A357B7K7-F1
#
_cell.length_a   1.000
_cell.length_b   1.000
_cell.length_c   1.000
_cell.angle_alpha   90.00
_cell.angle_beta   90.00
_cell.angle_gamma   90.00
#
_symmetry.space_group_name_H-M   'P 1'
#
loop_
_entity.id
_entity.type
_entity.pdbx_description
1 polymer ?
#
loop_
_entity_poly.entity_id
_entity_poly.type
_entity_poly.pdbx_seq_one_letter_code
_entity_poly.pdbx_strand_id
1 'polypeptide(L)'
;MTLANKITILRGTLIPVVIYLLFLDKREMALAVFLLICISDSIDGMIARRRNEITTLGKILDPAVDKLLYVSVLTVLVFVTTDIPLVLLIFYLIPHITLIIGAVVLYRNRRPAIAARFSGKAAAWVTIIGISFIFLQWPYGLVLLIIGTGLSYIATLHYLQVFLRMEKDSQ
;
A
#
# COMPACT_ATOMS: atom_id res chain seq x y z
N MET A 1 19.54 12.02 -10.05
CA MET A 1 18.52 11.12 -9.46
C MET A 1 19.14 10.46 -8.25
N THR A 2 18.47 10.51 -7.09
CA THR A 2 18.95 9.86 -5.85
C THR A 2 18.89 8.34 -5.97
N LEU A 3 19.60 7.64 -5.09
CA LEU A 3 19.58 6.17 -5.04
C LEU A 3 18.15 5.66 -4.77
N ALA A 4 17.44 6.30 -3.84
CA ALA A 4 16.05 5.98 -3.50
C ALA A 4 15.11 6.06 -4.71
N ASN A 5 15.20 7.11 -5.54
CA ASN A 5 14.33 7.24 -6.71
C ASN A 5 14.57 6.14 -7.75
N LYS A 6 15.83 5.67 -7.91
CA LYS A 6 16.13 4.56 -8.84
C LYS A 6 15.48 3.26 -8.37
N ILE A 7 15.47 3.00 -7.07
CA ILE A 7 14.90 1.77 -6.51
C ILE A 7 13.36 1.81 -6.57
N THR A 8 12.72 2.96 -6.34
CA THR A 8 11.27 3.12 -6.59
C THR A 8 10.89 2.90 -8.06
N ILE A 9 11.69 3.40 -9.01
CA ILE A 9 11.44 3.15 -10.44
C ILE A 9 11.61 1.66 -10.76
N LEU A 10 12.69 1.05 -10.27
CA LEU A 10 12.93 -0.38 -10.44
C LEU A 10 11.77 -1.20 -9.86
N ARG A 11 11.28 -0.86 -8.68
CA ARG A 11 10.11 -1.47 -8.04
C ARG A 11 8.87 -1.38 -8.93
N GLY A 12 8.60 -0.21 -9.50
CA GLY A 12 7.52 -0.02 -10.47
C GLY A 12 7.64 -0.96 -11.67
N THR A 13 8.86 -1.18 -12.19
CA THR A 13 9.11 -2.11 -13.30
C THR A 13 8.97 -3.59 -12.92
N LEU A 14 9.08 -3.94 -11.64
CA LEU A 14 8.88 -5.31 -11.16
C LEU A 14 7.40 -5.68 -10.97
N ILE A 15 6.49 -4.70 -10.87
CA ILE A 15 5.04 -4.96 -10.73
C ILE A 15 4.49 -5.79 -11.92
N PRO A 16 4.73 -5.42 -13.19
CA PRO A 16 4.35 -6.25 -14.33
C PRO A 16 4.92 -7.67 -14.30
N VAL A 17 6.11 -7.86 -13.72
CA VAL A 17 6.73 -9.19 -13.58
C VAL A 17 5.92 -10.05 -12.61
N VAL A 18 5.50 -9.51 -11.46
CA VAL A 18 4.62 -10.23 -10.52
C VAL A 18 3.32 -10.64 -11.21
N ILE A 19 2.69 -9.70 -11.92
CA ILE A 19 1.44 -9.95 -12.65
C ILE A 19 1.64 -11.08 -13.66
N TYR A 20 2.67 -10.97 -14.50
CA TYR A 20 2.98 -11.97 -15.54
C TYR A 20 3.22 -13.36 -14.95
N LEU A 21 3.95 -13.46 -13.83
CA LEU A 21 4.19 -14.74 -13.16
C LEU A 21 2.90 -15.36 -12.60
N LEU A 22 1.96 -14.54 -12.10
CA LEU A 22 0.64 -15.01 -11.67
C LEU A 22 -0.20 -15.51 -12.85
N PHE A 23 -0.13 -14.87 -14.02
CA PHE A 23 -0.77 -15.35 -15.25
C PHE A 23 -0.21 -16.70 -15.73
N LEU A 24 1.06 -17.00 -15.43
CA LEU A 24 1.70 -18.28 -15.72
C LEU A 24 1.50 -19.33 -14.60
N ASP A 25 0.70 -19.02 -13.59
CA ASP A 25 0.51 -19.83 -12.37
C ASP A 25 1.81 -20.16 -11.62
N LYS A 26 2.85 -19.32 -11.78
CA LYS A 26 4.14 -19.44 -11.07
C LYS A 26 4.09 -18.70 -9.74
N ARG A 27 3.17 -19.12 -8.86
CA ARG A 27 2.85 -18.45 -7.60
C ARG A 27 4.04 -18.25 -6.66
N GLU A 28 4.91 -19.25 -6.51
CA GLU A 28 6.11 -19.14 -5.65
C GLU A 28 7.10 -18.10 -6.18
N MET A 29 7.30 -18.03 -7.50
CA MET A 29 8.16 -17.02 -8.12
C MET A 29 7.53 -15.62 -8.00
N ALA A 30 6.22 -15.52 -8.22
CA ALA A 30 5.48 -14.28 -8.02
C ALA A 30 5.60 -13.79 -6.57
N LEU A 31 5.55 -14.69 -5.59
CA LEU A 31 5.73 -14.38 -4.18
C LEU A 31 7.13 -13.85 -3.90
N ALA A 32 8.17 -14.51 -4.42
CA ALA A 32 9.54 -14.08 -4.23
C ALA A 32 9.76 -12.65 -4.76
N VAL A 33 9.25 -12.35 -5.95
CA VAL A 33 9.33 -11.00 -6.54
C VAL A 33 8.49 -10.00 -5.74
N PHE A 34 7.26 -10.37 -5.33
CA PHE A 34 6.40 -9.53 -4.50
C PHE A 34 7.06 -9.15 -3.17
N LEU A 35 7.62 -10.12 -2.44
CA LEU A 35 8.33 -9.86 -1.19
C LEU A 35 9.59 -9.01 -1.41
N LEU A 36 10.32 -9.24 -2.51
CA LEU A 36 11.47 -8.41 -2.87
C LEU A 36 11.07 -6.95 -3.05
N ILE A 37 9.95 -6.68 -3.75
CA ILE A 37 9.39 -5.34 -3.91
C ILE A 37 9.03 -4.72 -2.54
N CYS A 38 8.31 -5.44 -1.68
CA CYS A 38 7.90 -4.94 -0.35
C CYS A 38 9.08 -4.65 0.58
N ILE A 39 10.10 -5.51 0.57
CA ILE A 39 11.31 -5.33 1.37
C ILE A 39 12.14 -4.14 0.84
N SER A 40 12.25 -4.00 -0.48
CA SER A 40 12.98 -2.89 -1.11
C SER A 40 12.42 -1.53 -0.70
N ASP A 41 11.09 -1.37 -0.65
CA ASP A 41 10.45 -0.13 -0.17
C ASP A 41 10.84 0.23 1.27
N SER A 42 10.79 -0.77 2.16
CA SER A 42 11.11 -0.58 3.57
C SER A 42 12.56 -0.14 3.77
N ILE A 43 13.47 -0.69 2.97
CA ILE A 43 14.90 -0.36 2.99
C ILE A 43 15.13 1.05 2.40
N ASP A 44 14.52 1.38 1.26
CA ASP A 44 14.64 2.70 0.61
C ASP A 44 14.18 3.83 1.52
N GLY A 45 13.00 3.65 2.13
CA GLY A 45 12.45 4.62 3.05
C GLY A 45 13.34 4.83 4.28
N MET A 46 14.16 3.85 4.67
CA MET A 46 15.15 3.98 5.73
C MET A 46 16.43 4.66 5.23
N ILE A 47 16.95 4.29 4.05
CA ILE A 47 18.16 4.86 3.47
C ILE A 47 17.96 6.34 3.13
N ALA A 48 16.84 6.70 2.50
CA ALA A 48 16.51 8.07 2.15
C ALA A 48 16.43 8.97 3.39
N ARG A 49 15.87 8.46 4.50
CA ARG A 49 15.82 9.17 5.79
C ARG A 49 17.20 9.34 6.41
N ARG A 50 18.04 8.30 6.38
CA ARG A 50 19.40 8.36 6.94
C ARG A 50 20.33 9.28 6.15
N ARG A 51 20.11 9.40 4.82
CA ARG A 51 20.95 10.22 3.93
C ARG A 51 20.41 11.63 3.67
N ASN A 52 19.28 12.00 4.26
CA ASN A 52 18.56 13.25 3.96
C ASN A 52 18.29 13.45 2.44
N GLU A 53 18.22 12.36 1.67
CA GLU A 53 18.02 12.38 0.21
C GLU A 53 16.51 12.41 -0.14
N ILE A 54 15.74 13.23 0.58
CA ILE A 54 14.28 13.31 0.39
C ILE A 54 13.99 14.25 -0.79
N THR A 55 13.61 13.70 -1.94
CA THR A 55 13.26 14.49 -3.14
C THR A 55 11.75 14.67 -3.29
N THR A 56 11.33 15.78 -3.90
CA THR A 56 9.90 16.05 -4.20
C THR A 56 9.31 14.98 -5.13
N LEU A 57 10.10 14.48 -6.08
CA LEU A 57 9.70 13.40 -6.99
C LEU A 57 9.49 12.08 -6.23
N GLY A 58 10.41 11.70 -5.35
CA GLY A 58 10.28 10.49 -4.52
C GLY A 58 9.02 10.53 -3.64
N LYS A 59 8.75 11.68 -2.99
CA LYS A 59 7.54 11.85 -2.16
C LYS A 59 6.22 11.57 -2.90
N ILE A 60 6.18 11.75 -4.21
CA ILE A 60 4.99 11.51 -5.05
C ILE A 60 5.04 10.09 -5.63
N LEU A 61 6.22 9.66 -6.08
CA LEU A 61 6.39 8.37 -6.76
C LEU A 61 6.26 7.19 -5.79
N ASP A 62 6.81 7.30 -4.57
CA ASP A 62 6.81 6.19 -3.61
C ASP A 62 5.37 5.77 -3.24
N PRO A 63 4.45 6.67 -2.83
CA PRO A 63 3.08 6.28 -2.48
C PRO A 63 2.24 5.84 -3.70
N ALA A 64 2.62 6.27 -4.91
CA ALA A 64 1.94 5.88 -6.13
C ALA A 64 2.30 4.45 -6.51
N VAL A 65 3.60 4.14 -6.57
CA VAL A 65 4.11 2.80 -6.90
C VAL A 65 3.65 1.76 -5.86
N ASP A 66 3.62 2.13 -4.58
CA ASP A 66 3.08 1.24 -3.53
C ASP A 66 1.63 0.87 -3.76
N LYS A 67 0.76 1.85 -4.02
CA LYS A 67 -0.66 1.56 -4.28
C LYS A 67 -0.84 0.75 -5.55
N LEU A 68 -0.07 1.05 -6.59
CA LEU A 68 -0.10 0.28 -7.83
C LEU A 68 0.23 -1.19 -7.59
N LEU A 69 1.19 -1.52 -6.72
CA LEU A 69 1.51 -2.90 -6.38
C LEU A 69 0.29 -3.64 -5.80
N TYR A 70 -0.27 -3.14 -4.70
CA TYR A 70 -1.37 -3.83 -4.01
C TYR A 70 -2.62 -3.94 -4.88
N VAL A 71 -2.99 -2.85 -5.57
CA VAL A 71 -4.17 -2.85 -6.44
C VAL A 71 -3.99 -3.83 -7.59
N SER A 72 -2.82 -3.86 -8.22
CA SER A 72 -2.55 -4.78 -9.33
C SER A 72 -2.58 -6.23 -8.88
N VAL A 73 -1.89 -6.55 -7.78
CA VAL A 73 -1.84 -7.92 -7.24
C VAL A 73 -3.23 -8.40 -6.83
N LEU A 74 -3.98 -7.60 -6.06
CA LEU A 74 -5.33 -7.97 -5.63
C LEU A 74 -6.29 -8.12 -6.81
N THR A 75 -6.15 -7.29 -7.86
CA THR A 75 -6.95 -7.41 -9.07
C THR A 75 -6.68 -8.72 -9.80
N VAL A 76 -5.42 -9.12 -9.95
CA VAL A 76 -5.06 -10.43 -10.53
C VAL A 76 -5.61 -11.57 -9.68
N LEU A 77 -5.50 -11.47 -8.35
CA LEU A 77 -6.04 -12.49 -7.44
C LEU A 77 -7.57 -12.63 -7.51
N VAL A 78 -8.28 -11.57 -7.88
CA VAL A 78 -9.74 -11.59 -8.09
C VAL A 78 -10.11 -12.15 -9.45
N PHE A 79 -9.50 -11.65 -10.53
CA PHE A 79 -9.99 -11.88 -11.90
C PHE A 79 -9.27 -13.01 -12.64
N VAL A 80 -8.05 -13.37 -12.24
CA VAL A 80 -7.24 -14.38 -12.93
C VAL A 80 -7.22 -15.67 -12.14
N THR A 81 -6.81 -15.61 -10.87
CA THR A 81 -6.67 -16.81 -10.04
C THR A 81 -7.93 -17.11 -9.23
N THR A 82 -8.86 -16.16 -9.11
CA THR A 82 -10.15 -16.28 -8.38
C THR A 82 -10.01 -16.64 -6.90
N ASP A 83 -8.84 -16.40 -6.30
CA ASP A 83 -8.55 -16.69 -4.90
C ASP A 83 -9.29 -15.74 -3.93
N ILE A 84 -9.68 -14.56 -4.42
CA ILE A 84 -10.28 -13.49 -3.62
C ILE A 84 -11.60 -13.05 -4.25
N PRO A 85 -12.68 -12.86 -3.47
CA PRO A 85 -13.91 -12.28 -3.99
C PRO A 85 -13.73 -10.79 -4.33
N LEU A 86 -14.35 -10.35 -5.42
CA LEU A 86 -14.34 -8.93 -5.85
C LEU A 86 -14.76 -7.96 -4.74
N VAL A 87 -15.68 -8.38 -3.87
CA VAL A 87 -16.12 -7.60 -2.70
C VAL A 87 -14.93 -7.20 -1.83
N LEU A 88 -13.99 -8.10 -1.56
CA LEU A 88 -12.85 -7.80 -0.69
C LEU A 88 -11.89 -6.78 -1.31
N LEU A 89 -11.70 -6.81 -2.64
CA LEU A 89 -10.94 -5.78 -3.35
C LEU A 89 -11.61 -4.40 -3.23
N ILE A 90 -12.93 -4.33 -3.39
CA ILE A 90 -13.68 -3.06 -3.23
C ILE A 90 -13.52 -2.52 -1.80
N PHE A 91 -13.71 -3.37 -0.79
CA PHE A 91 -13.53 -2.99 0.62
C PHE A 91 -12.10 -2.57 0.94
N TYR A 92 -11.11 -3.23 0.35
CA TYR A 92 -9.71 -2.84 0.48
C TYR A 92 -9.45 -1.42 -0.08
N LEU A 93 -10.08 -1.05 -1.20
CA LEU A 93 -9.86 0.25 -1.83
C LEU A 93 -10.45 1.45 -1.07
N ILE A 94 -11.57 1.27 -0.35
CA ILE A 94 -12.32 2.37 0.28
C ILE A 94 -11.45 3.20 1.26
N PRO A 95 -10.74 2.62 2.25
CA PRO A 95 -9.88 3.38 3.15
C PRO A 95 -8.79 4.16 2.39
N HIS A 96 -8.19 3.55 1.38
CA HIS A 96 -7.09 4.13 0.63
C HIS A 96 -7.55 5.32 -0.22
N ILE A 97 -8.73 5.22 -0.87
CA ILE A 97 -9.34 6.33 -1.60
C ILE A 97 -9.72 7.46 -0.64
N THR A 98 -10.30 7.13 0.52
CA THR A 98 -10.67 8.11 1.54
C THR A 98 -9.47 8.93 2.01
N LEU A 99 -8.33 8.27 2.27
CA LEU A 99 -7.09 8.94 2.65
C LEU A 99 -6.54 9.85 1.53
N ILE A 100 -6.66 9.45 0.26
CA ILE A 100 -6.28 10.30 -0.88
C ILE A 100 -7.14 11.56 -0.94
N ILE A 101 -8.47 11.39 -0.86
CA ILE A 101 -9.41 12.52 -0.89
C ILE A 101 -9.12 13.47 0.27
N GLY A 102 -8.95 12.96 1.50
CA GLY A 102 -8.59 13.77 2.66
C GLY A 102 -7.29 14.55 2.48
N ALA A 103 -6.26 13.91 1.93
CA ALA A 103 -4.99 14.57 1.62
C ALA A 103 -5.14 15.70 0.59
N VAL A 104 -5.95 15.49 -0.48
CA VAL A 104 -6.23 16.50 -1.50
C VAL A 104 -6.99 17.69 -0.91
N VAL A 105 -7.97 17.45 -0.05
CA VAL A 105 -8.74 18.51 0.63
C VAL A 105 -7.82 19.36 1.52
N LEU A 106 -6.97 18.73 2.34
CA LEU A 106 -5.99 19.45 3.17
C LEU A 106 -5.04 20.31 2.33
N TYR A 107 -4.53 19.74 1.23
CA TYR A 107 -3.64 20.46 0.32
C TYR A 107 -4.33 21.69 -0.29
N ARG A 108 -5.57 21.54 -0.78
CA ARG A 108 -6.36 22.65 -1.33
C ARG A 108 -6.60 23.76 -0.30
N ASN A 109 -6.83 23.38 0.95
CA ASN A 109 -7.08 24.31 2.05
C ASN A 109 -5.79 24.84 2.70
N ARG A 110 -4.61 24.60 2.10
CA ARG A 110 -3.29 25.03 2.61
C ARG A 110 -2.99 24.56 4.05
N ARG A 111 -3.59 23.44 4.46
CA ARG A 111 -3.40 22.86 5.79
C ARG A 111 -2.19 21.93 5.81
N PRO A 112 -1.50 21.82 6.97
CA PRO A 112 -0.40 20.87 7.11
C PRO A 112 -0.89 19.44 6.93
N ALA A 113 -0.06 18.59 6.31
CA ALA A 113 -0.36 17.18 6.16
C ALA A 113 -0.40 16.48 7.53
N ILE A 114 -1.43 15.67 7.77
CA ILE A 114 -1.53 14.85 8.98
C ILE A 114 -0.58 13.65 8.84
N ALA A 115 0.36 13.53 9.78
CA ALA A 115 1.28 12.40 9.80
C ALA A 115 0.55 11.07 10.07
N ALA A 116 0.84 10.05 9.27
CA ALA A 116 0.28 8.71 9.45
C ALA A 116 0.77 8.07 10.76
N ARG A 117 -0.15 7.52 11.55
CA ARG A 117 0.15 6.81 12.81
C ARG A 117 0.55 5.35 12.60
N PHE A 118 1.09 4.76 13.66
CA PHE A 118 1.55 3.36 13.75
C PHE A 118 0.51 2.32 13.27
N SER A 119 -0.79 2.59 13.44
CA SER A 119 -1.89 1.71 13.00
C SER A 119 -1.88 1.42 11.50
N GLY A 120 -1.50 2.40 10.66
CA GLY A 120 -1.41 2.20 9.22
C GLY A 120 -0.27 1.26 8.80
N LYS A 121 0.84 1.26 9.54
CA LYS A 121 1.95 0.33 9.28
C LYS A 121 1.57 -1.11 9.64
N ALA A 122 0.92 -1.30 10.77
CA ALA A 122 0.43 -2.63 11.17
C ALA A 122 -0.53 -3.20 10.13
N ALA A 123 -1.47 -2.38 9.63
CA ALA A 123 -2.39 -2.77 8.57
C ALA A 123 -1.67 -3.23 7.29
N ALA A 124 -0.62 -2.51 6.87
CA ALA A 124 0.20 -2.86 5.71
C ALA A 124 0.91 -4.21 5.90
N TRP A 125 1.58 -4.42 7.04
CA TRP A 125 2.27 -5.69 7.32
C TRP A 125 1.32 -6.88 7.32
N VAL A 126 0.16 -6.76 7.98
CA VAL A 126 -0.85 -7.82 7.99
C VAL A 126 -1.37 -8.10 6.58
N THR A 127 -1.55 -7.07 5.75
CA THR A 127 -1.95 -7.22 4.34
C THR A 127 -0.89 -7.95 3.51
N ILE A 128 0.39 -7.61 3.66
CA ILE A 128 1.51 -8.28 2.98
C ILE A 128 1.52 -9.78 3.35
N ILE A 129 1.40 -10.11 4.64
CA ILE A 129 1.38 -11.50 5.11
C ILE A 129 0.14 -12.22 4.55
N GLY A 130 -1.03 -11.57 4.57
CA GLY A 130 -2.25 -12.12 3.99
C GLY A 130 -2.12 -12.46 2.51
N ILE A 131 -1.62 -11.52 1.70
CA ILE A 131 -1.35 -11.75 0.27
C ILE A 131 -0.33 -12.88 0.09
N SER A 132 0.72 -12.92 0.90
CA SER A 132 1.75 -13.97 0.85
C SER A 132 1.15 -15.35 1.11
N PHE A 133 0.25 -15.46 2.07
CA PHE A 133 -0.45 -16.71 2.37
C PHE A 133 -1.39 -17.12 1.23
N ILE A 134 -2.04 -16.16 0.57
CA ILE A 134 -2.89 -16.44 -0.59
C ILE A 134 -2.05 -16.98 -1.76
N PHE A 135 -0.86 -16.41 -2.00
CA PHE A 135 0.07 -16.92 -3.01
C PHE A 135 0.50 -18.37 -2.71
N LEU A 136 0.71 -18.71 -1.45
CA LEU A 136 1.04 -20.06 -0.99
C LEU A 136 -0.18 -21.00 -0.84
N GLN A 137 -1.39 -20.51 -1.15
CA GLN A 137 -2.65 -21.27 -0.98
C GLN A 137 -2.87 -21.76 0.46
N TRP A 138 -2.42 -20.97 1.44
CA TRP A 138 -2.62 -21.27 2.85
C TRP A 138 -3.99 -20.77 3.33
N PRO A 139 -4.69 -21.54 4.19
CA PRO A 139 -6.10 -21.32 4.52
C PRO A 139 -6.37 -19.99 5.25
N TYR A 140 -5.36 -19.39 5.87
CA TYR A 140 -5.50 -18.16 6.65
C TYR A 140 -5.30 -16.87 5.84
N GLY A 141 -5.00 -16.97 4.54
CA GLY A 141 -4.69 -15.80 3.71
C GLY A 141 -5.83 -14.77 3.63
N LEU A 142 -7.06 -15.23 3.39
CA LEU A 142 -8.24 -14.35 3.34
C LEU A 142 -8.54 -13.68 4.69
N VAL A 143 -8.41 -14.44 5.79
CA VAL A 143 -8.66 -13.92 7.15
C VAL A 143 -7.68 -12.80 7.47
N LEU A 144 -6.39 -13.01 7.17
CA LEU A 144 -5.37 -11.98 7.35
C LEU A 144 -5.63 -10.75 6.48
N LEU A 145 -6.04 -10.94 5.22
CA LEU A 145 -6.39 -9.83 4.34
C LEU A 145 -7.59 -9.01 4.86
N ILE A 146 -8.61 -9.67 5.42
CA ILE A 146 -9.75 -9.02 6.08
C ILE A 146 -9.28 -8.24 7.31
N ILE A 147 -8.43 -8.82 8.15
CA ILE A 147 -7.87 -8.15 9.34
C ILE A 147 -7.06 -6.91 8.91
N GLY A 148 -6.17 -7.05 7.91
CA GLY A 148 -5.38 -5.94 7.38
C GLY A 148 -6.24 -4.82 6.80
N THR A 149 -7.31 -5.19 6.09
CA THR A 149 -8.31 -4.23 5.59
C THR A 149 -9.03 -3.53 6.75
N GLY A 150 -9.50 -4.27 7.76
CA GLY A 150 -10.14 -3.70 8.95
C GLY A 150 -9.24 -2.74 9.73
N LEU A 151 -7.96 -3.07 9.89
CA LEU A 151 -6.97 -2.16 10.49
C LEU A 151 -6.80 -0.88 9.66
N SER A 152 -6.89 -0.97 8.32
CA SER A 152 -6.85 0.20 7.43
C SER A 152 -8.05 1.13 7.63
N TYR A 153 -9.24 0.58 7.90
CA TYR A 153 -10.40 1.36 8.31
C TYR A 153 -10.18 2.07 9.64
N ILE A 154 -9.65 1.38 10.65
CA ILE A 154 -9.34 1.99 11.96
C ILE A 154 -8.34 3.13 11.81
N ALA A 155 -7.29 2.95 11.00
CA ALA A 155 -6.32 4.00 10.70
C ALA A 155 -6.97 5.20 10.01
N THR A 156 -7.90 4.96 9.09
CA THR A 156 -8.64 6.00 8.36
C THR A 156 -9.62 6.75 9.27
N LEU A 157 -10.32 6.06 10.16
CA LEU A 157 -11.21 6.70 11.15
C LEU A 157 -10.42 7.61 12.09
N HIS A 158 -9.26 7.15 12.57
CA HIS A 158 -8.39 7.99 13.38
C HIS A 158 -7.90 9.23 12.60
N TYR A 159 -7.55 9.07 11.32
CA TYR A 159 -7.20 10.19 10.46
C TYR A 159 -8.35 11.20 10.35
N LEU A 160 -9.58 10.71 10.11
CA LEU A 160 -10.78 11.55 10.00
C LEU A 160 -11.08 12.30 11.30
N GLN A 161 -10.92 11.66 12.46
CA GLN A 161 -11.08 12.32 13.76
C GLN A 161 -10.09 13.48 13.96
N VAL A 162 -8.84 13.31 13.55
CA VAL A 162 -7.84 14.38 13.60
C VAL A 162 -8.19 15.49 12.61
N PHE A 163 -8.63 15.14 11.41
CA PHE A 163 -9.08 16.09 10.39
C PHE A 163 -10.24 16.97 10.91
N LEU A 164 -11.28 16.37 11.48
CA LEU A 164 -12.44 17.09 12.02
C LEU A 164 -12.11 17.97 13.22
N ARG A 165 -11.13 17.59 14.05
CA ARG A 165 -10.65 18.44 15.15
C ARG A 165 -9.96 19.69 14.63
N MET A 166 -9.12 19.57 13.60
CA MET A 166 -8.47 20.72 12.97
C MET A 166 -9.47 21.70 12.33
N GLU A 167 -10.59 21.18 11.83
CA GLU A 167 -11.66 22.00 11.26
C GLU A 167 -12.46 22.76 12.32
N LYS A 168 -12.73 22.13 13.48
CA LYS A 168 -13.37 22.79 14.63
C LYS A 168 -12.51 23.88 15.28
N ASP A 169 -11.21 23.68 15.39
CA ASP A 169 -10.29 24.68 15.97
C ASP A 169 -10.09 25.92 15.06
N SER A 170 -10.69 25.93 13.86
CA SER A 170 -10.58 27.01 12.88
C SER A 170 -11.84 27.88 12.75
N GLN A 171 -12.89 27.60 13.52
CA GLN A 171 -14.10 28.41 13.66
C GLN A 171 -14.06 29.19 14.96
#